data_AF-A0A7R8XA01-F1
#
_entry.id   AF-A0A7R8XA01-F1
#
_cell.length_a   1.000
_cell.length_b   1.000
_cell.length_c   1.000
_cell.angle_alpha   90.00
_cell.angle_beta   90.00
_cell.angle_gamma   90.00
#
_symmetry.space_group_name_H-M   'P 1'
#
loop_
_entity.id
_entity.type
_entity.pdbx_description
1 polymer ?
#
loop_
_entity_poly.entity_id
_entity_poly.type
_entity_poly.pdbx_seq_one_letter_code
_entity_poly.pdbx_strand_id
1 'polypeptide(L)'
;MGQLFVNQHYAMFDDPDQRQSLASRYTEESKMICEGALVIGSTNIMEKLKTLASQTFQHFPTAINCLAIPDDQIMIQVVGKLEIHEKTAHTFAHTFILKFINTDFVIQYEIFARNQKPWGSRGDLSCPLSHTGYAHVGDVTENPLFY
;
A
#
# COMPACT_ATOMS: atom_id res chain seq x y z
N MET A 1 10.55 -8.62 12.46
CA MET A 1 9.39 -7.75 12.72
C MET A 1 8.55 -7.50 11.47
N GLY A 2 9.08 -6.89 10.39
CA GLY A 2 8.26 -6.60 9.21
C GLY A 2 7.65 -7.83 8.50
N GLN A 3 8.39 -8.93 8.35
CA GLN A 3 7.84 -10.19 7.83
C GLN A 3 6.66 -10.72 8.67
N LEU A 4 6.80 -10.70 10.00
CA LEU A 4 5.75 -11.15 10.92
C LEU A 4 4.50 -10.27 10.79
N PHE A 5 4.70 -8.95 10.74
CA PHE A 5 3.64 -7.98 10.52
C PHE A 5 2.88 -8.28 9.22
N VAL A 6 3.60 -8.46 8.11
CA VAL A 6 2.98 -8.72 6.79
C VAL A 6 2.18 -10.02 6.81
N ASN A 7 2.73 -11.09 7.37
CA ASN A 7 2.05 -12.38 7.47
C ASN A 7 0.77 -12.27 8.32
N GLN A 8 0.82 -11.58 9.47
CA GLN A 8 -0.34 -11.36 10.32
C GLN A 8 -1.38 -10.46 9.66
N HIS A 9 -0.94 -9.40 9.00
CA HIS A 9 -1.81 -8.47 8.29
C HIS A 9 -2.58 -9.19 7.19
N TYR A 10 -1.92 -9.97 6.32
CA TYR A 10 -2.63 -10.72 5.28
C TYR A 10 -3.47 -11.88 5.82
N ALA A 11 -3.06 -12.55 6.91
CA ALA A 11 -3.91 -13.57 7.54
C ALA A 11 -5.23 -12.97 8.05
N MET A 12 -5.20 -11.79 8.68
CA MET A 12 -6.40 -11.08 9.11
C MET A 12 -7.17 -10.49 7.92
N PHE A 13 -6.46 -10.01 6.90
CA PHE A 13 -7.10 -9.42 5.74
C PHE A 13 -7.82 -10.48 4.90
N ASP A 14 -7.22 -11.64 4.65
CA ASP A 14 -7.79 -12.66 3.75
C ASP A 14 -8.99 -13.38 4.37
N ASP A 15 -9.01 -13.51 5.70
CA ASP A 15 -10.14 -14.06 6.45
C ASP A 15 -11.26 -13.01 6.64
N PRO A 16 -12.46 -13.22 6.06
CA PRO A 16 -13.58 -12.29 6.21
C PRO A 16 -14.00 -12.02 7.66
N ASP A 17 -13.86 -13.00 8.55
CA ASP A 17 -14.27 -12.89 9.95
C ASP A 17 -13.27 -12.08 10.77
N GLN A 18 -11.99 -12.13 10.39
CA GLN A 18 -10.90 -11.41 11.07
C GLN A 18 -10.61 -10.03 10.47
N ARG A 19 -11.15 -9.71 9.28
CA ARG A 19 -10.89 -8.43 8.61
C ARG A 19 -11.28 -7.21 9.44
N GLN A 20 -12.29 -7.34 10.31
CA GLN A 20 -12.69 -6.28 11.23
C GLN A 20 -11.63 -5.97 12.30
N SER A 21 -10.81 -6.96 12.67
CA SER A 21 -9.73 -6.82 13.66
C SER A 21 -8.63 -5.87 13.20
N LEU A 22 -8.52 -5.61 11.88
CA LEU A 22 -7.61 -4.62 11.31
C LEU A 22 -7.88 -3.19 11.79
N ALA A 23 -9.07 -2.88 12.30
CA ALA A 23 -9.41 -1.56 12.83
C ALA A 23 -8.40 -1.11 13.92
N SER A 24 -7.90 -2.04 14.73
CA SER A 24 -6.90 -1.77 15.78
C SER A 24 -5.54 -1.32 15.25
N ARG A 25 -5.26 -1.51 13.95
CA ARG A 25 -3.99 -1.18 13.30
C ARG A 25 -3.98 0.21 12.67
N TYR A 26 -5.13 0.87 12.60
CA TYR A 26 -5.27 2.21 12.04
C TYR A 26 -5.63 3.23 13.13
N THR A 27 -5.26 4.48 12.91
CA THR A 27 -5.59 5.62 13.74
C THR A 27 -6.28 6.70 12.90
N GLU A 28 -6.71 7.80 13.51
CA GLU A 28 -7.28 8.94 12.79
C GLU A 28 -6.27 9.63 11.85
N GLU A 29 -4.96 9.43 12.09
CA GLU A 29 -3.89 9.98 11.24
C GLU A 29 -3.49 9.05 10.09
N SER A 30 -3.97 7.80 10.10
CA SER A 30 -3.66 6.81 9.06
C SER A 30 -4.15 7.25 7.69
N LYS A 31 -3.36 6.98 6.65
CA LYS A 31 -3.72 7.26 5.26
C LYS A 31 -3.54 6.02 4.41
N MET A 32 -4.54 5.72 3.59
CA MET A 32 -4.54 4.60 2.66
C MET A 32 -4.76 5.13 1.24
N ILE A 33 -3.95 4.67 0.29
CA ILE A 33 -4.27 4.78 -1.14
C ILE A 33 -4.83 3.44 -1.59
N CYS A 34 -6.12 3.43 -1.92
CA CYS A 34 -6.83 2.25 -2.40
C CYS A 34 -7.47 2.56 -3.75
N GLU A 35 -7.10 1.81 -4.79
CA GLU A 35 -7.65 1.98 -6.15
C GLU A 35 -7.50 3.41 -6.71
N GLY A 36 -6.43 4.10 -6.32
CA GLY A 36 -6.15 5.48 -6.74
C GLY A 36 -6.84 6.57 -5.91
N ALA A 37 -7.69 6.20 -4.96
CA ALA A 37 -8.33 7.15 -4.04
C ALA A 37 -7.59 7.20 -2.69
N LEU A 38 -7.34 8.42 -2.20
CA LEU A 38 -6.82 8.66 -0.87
C LEU A 38 -7.97 8.55 0.16
N VAL A 39 -7.79 7.71 1.16
CA VAL A 39 -8.68 7.52 2.30
C VAL A 39 -7.91 7.89 3.57
N ILE A 40 -8.52 8.67 4.44
CA ILE A 40 -7.87 9.20 5.65
C ILE A 40 -8.70 8.82 6.87
N GLY A 41 -8.03 8.37 7.92
CA GLY A 41 -8.61 8.05 9.22
C GLY A 41 -9.16 6.64 9.30
N SER A 42 -9.10 6.08 10.50
CA SER A 42 -9.47 4.69 10.80
C SER A 42 -10.91 4.37 10.35
N THR A 43 -11.86 5.26 10.61
CA THR A 43 -13.27 5.08 10.28
C THR A 43 -13.49 4.91 8.78
N ASN A 44 -12.98 5.84 7.97
CA ASN A 44 -13.14 5.79 6.51
C ASN A 44 -12.38 4.62 5.88
N ILE A 45 -11.21 4.28 6.42
CA ILE A 45 -10.43 3.10 6.00
C ILE A 45 -11.25 1.84 6.24
N MET A 46 -11.84 1.67 7.43
CA MET A 46 -12.66 0.51 7.74
C MET A 46 -13.93 0.44 6.88
N GLU A 47 -14.54 1.57 6.53
CA GLU A 47 -15.64 1.60 5.56
C GLU A 47 -15.18 1.12 4.17
N LYS A 48 -14.03 1.58 3.68
CA LYS A 48 -13.46 1.10 2.41
C LYS A 48 -13.19 -0.40 2.48
N LEU A 49 -12.60 -0.92 3.56
CA LEU A 49 -12.38 -2.37 3.74
C LEU A 49 -13.68 -3.18 3.78
N LYS A 50 -14.77 -2.63 4.35
CA LYS A 50 -16.10 -3.25 4.30
C LYS A 50 -16.65 -3.35 2.87
N THR A 51 -16.39 -2.36 2.00
CA THR A 51 -16.79 -2.47 0.58
C THR A 51 -16.10 -3.63 -0.14
N LEU A 52 -14.93 -4.04 0.35
CA LEU A 52 -14.16 -5.18 -0.14
C LEU A 52 -14.56 -6.50 0.56
N ALA A 53 -15.39 -6.48 1.62
CA ALA A 53 -15.73 -7.66 2.42
C ALA A 53 -16.48 -8.76 1.64
N SER A 54 -17.17 -8.40 0.56
CA SER A 54 -17.83 -9.37 -0.33
C SER A 54 -16.85 -10.18 -1.17
N GLN A 55 -15.58 -9.78 -1.22
CA GLN A 55 -14.53 -10.42 -2.00
C GLN A 55 -13.70 -11.37 -1.14
N THR A 56 -13.40 -12.54 -1.72
CA THR A 56 -12.40 -13.47 -1.18
C THR A 56 -11.05 -13.14 -1.78
N PHE A 57 -10.06 -12.93 -0.91
CA PHE A 57 -8.69 -12.58 -1.28
C PHE A 57 -7.74 -13.68 -0.83
N GLN A 58 -6.69 -13.91 -1.61
CA GLN A 58 -5.55 -14.70 -1.19
C GLN A 58 -4.27 -14.00 -1.61
N HIS A 59 -3.50 -13.53 -0.63
CA HIS A 59 -2.20 -12.91 -0.87
C HIS A 59 -1.08 -13.96 -0.87
N PHE A 60 -0.23 -13.88 -1.89
CA PHE A 60 1.00 -14.67 -2.03
C PHE A 60 2.20 -13.72 -2.12
N PRO A 61 2.71 -13.22 -0.99
CA PRO A 61 3.91 -12.39 -0.96
C PRO A 61 5.11 -13.18 -1.51
N THR A 62 5.82 -12.59 -2.48
CA THR A 62 7.03 -13.19 -3.06
C THR A 62 8.31 -12.54 -2.55
N ALA A 63 8.24 -11.26 -2.19
CA ALA A 63 9.35 -10.51 -1.62
C ALA A 63 8.83 -9.50 -0.59
N ILE A 64 9.51 -9.42 0.54
CA ILE A 64 9.20 -8.47 1.61
C ILE A 64 10.51 -7.79 2.00
N ASN A 65 10.57 -6.48 1.80
CA ASN A 65 11.70 -5.63 2.15
C ASN A 65 11.29 -4.73 3.31
N CYS A 66 12.20 -4.50 4.25
CA CYS A 66 11.96 -3.65 5.42
C CYS A 66 13.11 -2.66 5.57
N LEU A 67 12.79 -1.41 5.84
CA LEU A 67 13.75 -0.35 6.09
C LEU A 67 13.29 0.45 7.31
N ALA A 68 14.16 0.58 8.31
CA ALA A 68 13.94 1.56 9.38
C ALA A 68 14.13 2.97 8.78
N ILE A 69 13.16 3.83 9.01
CA ILE A 69 13.22 5.24 8.60
C ILE A 69 13.19 6.12 9.86
N PRO A 70 13.54 7.41 9.78
CA PRO A 70 13.49 8.31 10.93
C PRO A 70 12.12 8.35 11.64
N ASP A 71 12.09 8.92 12.84
CA ASP A 71 10.86 9.09 13.66
C ASP A 71 10.20 7.79 14.13
N ASP A 72 11.01 6.79 14.50
CA ASP A 72 10.57 5.48 15.02
C ASP A 72 9.60 4.77 14.08
N GLN A 73 9.87 4.89 12.78
CA GLN A 73 9.06 4.31 11.72
C GLN A 73 9.78 3.19 10.97
N ILE A 74 8.98 2.31 10.39
CA ILE A 74 9.46 1.21 9.55
C ILE A 74 8.70 1.25 8.24
N MET A 75 9.42 1.42 7.13
CA MET A 75 8.88 1.20 5.80
C MET A 75 8.95 -0.29 5.46
N ILE A 76 7.83 -0.85 4.98
CA ILE A 76 7.74 -2.22 4.51
C ILE A 76 7.24 -2.17 3.07
N GLN A 77 7.97 -2.82 2.16
CA GLN A 77 7.55 -3.01 0.78
C GLN A 77 7.31 -4.49 0.54
N VAL A 78 6.15 -4.81 -0.02
CA VAL A 78 5.74 -6.16 -0.39
C VAL A 78 5.49 -6.19 -1.88
N VAL A 79 6.02 -7.20 -2.55
CA VAL A 79 5.64 -7.57 -3.92
C VAL A 79 5.14 -9.00 -3.89
N GLY A 80 4.06 -9.28 -4.61
CA GLY A 80 3.48 -10.61 -4.63
C GLY A 80 2.41 -10.80 -5.68
N LYS A 81 1.66 -11.88 -5.52
CA LYS A 81 0.47 -12.19 -6.32
C LYS A 81 -0.77 -12.16 -5.44
N LEU A 82 -1.87 -11.67 -5.98
CA LEU A 82 -3.17 -11.62 -5.34
C LEU A 82 -4.18 -12.36 -6.21
N GLU A 83 -4.86 -13.33 -5.63
CA GLU A 83 -6.03 -13.97 -6.22
C GLU A 83 -7.30 -13.41 -5.60
N ILE A 84 -8.30 -13.16 -6.45
CA ILE A 84 -9.61 -12.65 -6.03
C ILE A 84 -10.66 -13.62 -6.58
N HIS A 85 -11.51 -14.17 -5.71
CA HIS A 85 -12.55 -15.14 -6.11
C HIS A 85 -12.03 -16.35 -6.91
N GLU A 86 -10.88 -16.91 -6.54
CA GLU A 86 -10.26 -18.07 -7.21
C GLU A 86 -10.00 -17.84 -8.72
N LYS A 87 -9.89 -16.57 -9.13
CA LYS A 87 -9.52 -16.19 -10.49
C LYS A 87 -8.00 -16.06 -10.62
N THR A 88 -7.55 -15.85 -11.86
CA THR A 88 -6.15 -15.63 -12.21
C THR A 88 -5.45 -14.67 -11.26
N ALA A 89 -4.30 -15.10 -10.75
CA ALA A 89 -3.46 -14.31 -9.88
C ALA A 89 -2.90 -13.06 -10.60
N HIS A 90 -3.06 -11.90 -9.98
CA HIS A 90 -2.52 -10.63 -10.46
C HIS A 90 -1.34 -10.18 -9.60
N THR A 91 -0.32 -9.57 -10.21
CA THR A 91 0.78 -9.02 -9.42
C THR A 91 0.32 -7.77 -8.68
N PHE A 92 0.82 -7.61 -7.45
CA PHE A 92 0.56 -6.42 -6.65
C PHE A 92 1.85 -5.92 -6.03
N ALA A 93 1.85 -4.63 -5.71
CA ALA A 93 2.81 -3.98 -4.82
C ALA A 93 2.05 -3.36 -3.65
N HIS A 94 2.56 -3.56 -2.44
CA HIS A 94 1.97 -3.03 -1.23
C HIS A 94 3.07 -2.39 -0.39
N THR A 95 2.92 -1.11 -0.08
CA THR A 95 3.85 -0.38 0.79
C THR A 95 3.13 0.01 2.08
N PHE A 96 3.77 -0.25 3.21
CA PHE A 96 3.35 0.21 4.53
C PHE A 96 4.43 1.11 5.11
N ILE A 97 4.01 2.11 5.87
CA ILE A 97 4.85 2.80 6.85
C ILE A 97 4.19 2.59 8.20
N LEU A 98 4.91 1.89 9.07
CA LEU A 98 4.49 1.65 10.44
C LEU A 98 5.09 2.72 11.34
N LYS A 99 4.32 3.18 12.31
CA LYS A 99 4.78 4.07 13.38
C LYS A 99 4.59 3.37 14.71
N PHE A 100 5.62 3.41 15.55
CA PHE A 100 5.48 2.92 16.91
C PHE A 100 4.76 3.98 17.76
N ILE A 101 3.58 3.63 18.30
CA ILE A 101 2.79 4.52 19.15
C ILE A 101 2.48 3.80 20.46
N ASN A 102 2.89 4.40 21.58
CA ASN A 102 2.76 3.87 22.93
C ASN A 102 3.46 2.50 23.10
N THR A 103 2.76 1.42 22.73
CA THR A 103 3.21 0.04 22.95
C THR A 103 3.06 -0.86 21.72
N ASP A 104 2.50 -0.35 20.62
CA ASP A 104 2.23 -1.15 19.42
C ASP A 104 2.57 -0.40 18.13
N PHE A 105 2.72 -1.14 17.04
CA PHE A 105 2.90 -0.60 15.69
C PHE A 105 1.54 -0.38 15.03
N VAL A 106 1.30 0.86 14.62
CA VAL A 106 0.15 1.24 13.81
C VAL A 106 0.57 1.56 12.38
N ILE A 107 -0.33 1.37 11.43
CA ILE A 107 -0.13 1.71 10.03
C ILE A 107 -0.37 3.20 9.88
N GLN A 108 0.68 3.97 9.61
CA GLN A 108 0.56 5.40 9.33
C GLN A 108 0.25 5.67 7.86
N TYR A 109 0.93 4.97 6.96
CA TYR A 109 0.69 5.07 5.53
C TYR A 109 0.57 3.68 4.91
N GLU A 110 -0.40 3.52 4.02
CA GLU A 110 -0.64 2.31 3.25
C GLU A 110 -0.87 2.66 1.78
N ILE A 111 -0.20 1.96 0.89
CA ILE A 111 -0.39 2.10 -0.56
C ILE A 111 -0.52 0.71 -1.14
N PHE A 112 -1.69 0.42 -1.72
CA PHE A 112 -1.95 -0.83 -2.41
C PHE A 112 -2.15 -0.60 -3.91
N ALA A 113 -1.32 -1.24 -4.73
CA ALA A 113 -1.38 -1.16 -6.18
C ALA A 113 -1.48 -2.56 -6.79
N ARG A 114 -2.56 -2.84 -7.52
CA ARG A 114 -2.69 -4.01 -8.39
C ARG A 114 -2.23 -3.65 -9.80
N ASN A 115 -1.31 -4.43 -10.34
CA ASN A 115 -0.93 -4.33 -11.74
C ASN A 115 -1.92 -5.12 -12.59
N GLN A 116 -3.02 -4.45 -12.97
CA GLN A 116 -3.99 -5.04 -13.90
C GLN A 116 -3.53 -4.99 -15.37
N LYS A 117 -2.51 -4.20 -15.71
CA LYS A 117 -1.97 -4.08 -17.07
C LYS A 117 -0.43 -4.13 -17.08
N PRO A 118 0.20 -4.78 -18.07
CA PRO A 118 1.65 -4.78 -18.21
C PRO A 118 2.19 -3.36 -18.41
N TRP A 119 3.35 -3.10 -17.82
CA TRP A 119 4.12 -1.91 -18.10
C TRP A 119 4.46 -1.90 -19.61
N GLY A 120 3.80 -1.03 -20.38
CA GLY A 120 3.90 -1.02 -21.85
C GLY A 120 2.59 -0.72 -22.59
N SER A 121 1.42 -0.87 -21.96
CA SER A 121 0.15 -0.37 -22.52
C SER A 121 0.02 1.14 -22.23
N ARG A 122 0.87 1.94 -22.87
CA ARG A 122 0.93 3.41 -22.75
C ARG A 122 -0.44 4.02 -23.06
N GLY A 123 -1.01 4.72 -22.09
CA GLY A 123 -2.20 5.54 -22.29
C GLY A 123 -2.42 6.54 -21.15
N ASP A 124 -2.13 6.18 -19.90
CA ASP A 124 -2.38 7.10 -18.79
C ASP A 124 -1.51 6.75 -17.58
N LEU A 125 -0.38 7.46 -17.44
CA LEU A 125 0.38 7.55 -16.19
C LEU A 125 0.29 8.99 -15.68
N SER A 126 -0.92 9.54 -15.62
CA SER A 126 -1.16 10.72 -14.80
C SER A 126 -1.13 10.27 -13.33
N CYS A 127 -0.01 10.54 -12.67
CA CYS A 127 0.01 10.60 -11.21
C CYS A 127 -1.04 11.64 -10.79
N PRO A 128 -2.03 11.34 -9.92
CA PRO A 128 -3.03 12.33 -9.50
C PRO A 128 -2.45 13.49 -8.66
N LEU A 129 -1.13 13.51 -8.43
CA LEU A 129 -0.42 14.65 -7.82
C LEU A 129 -0.04 15.75 -8.82
N SER A 130 -0.36 15.62 -10.11
CA SER A 130 -0.06 16.66 -11.11
C SER A 130 -0.92 17.92 -11.02
N HIS A 131 -1.77 18.08 -9.99
CA HIS A 131 -2.62 19.26 -9.81
C HIS A 131 -2.36 20.05 -8.51
N THR A 132 -1.21 19.85 -7.87
CA THR A 132 -0.66 20.85 -6.95
C THR A 132 0.65 21.37 -7.52
N GLY A 133 0.61 22.61 -8.00
CA GLY A 133 1.68 23.26 -8.72
C GLY A 133 3.02 23.21 -7.98
N TYR A 134 3.94 22.43 -8.52
CA TYR A 134 5.37 22.71 -8.42
C TYR A 134 5.81 23.24 -9.77
N ALA A 135 6.27 24.49 -9.78
CA ALA A 135 6.66 25.22 -10.97
C ALA A 135 7.79 24.51 -11.72
N HIS A 136 7.64 24.44 -13.05
CA HIS A 136 8.72 24.16 -13.98
C HIS A 136 9.90 25.11 -13.73
N VAL A 137 11.07 24.55 -13.44
CA VAL A 137 12.34 25.26 -13.61
C VAL A 137 13.13 24.52 -14.67
N GLY A 138 13.12 25.11 -15.87
CA GLY A 138 14.26 25.21 -16.77
C GLY A 138 14.81 23.95 -17.42
N ASP A 139 14.66 23.89 -18.74
CA ASP A 139 15.56 23.18 -19.65
C ASP A 139 17.03 23.34 -19.21
N VAL A 140 17.70 22.22 -18.96
CA VAL A 140 19.15 22.14 -19.07
C VAL A 140 19.47 20.98 -20.00
N THR A 141 19.92 21.38 -21.18
CA THR A 141 20.51 20.58 -22.25
C THR A 141 21.59 19.62 -21.73
N GLU A 142 21.53 18.39 -22.25
CA GLU A 142 22.60 17.39 -22.44
C GLU A 142 23.95 17.60 -21.73
N ASN A 143 24.35 16.64 -20.88
CA ASN A 143 25.53 15.78 -21.16
C ASN A 143 25.58 14.59 -20.17
N PRO A 144 25.95 13.36 -20.60
CA PRO A 144 26.09 12.23 -19.71
C PRO A 144 27.48 12.23 -19.06
N LEU A 145 27.66 11.53 -17.95
CA LEU A 145 28.79 10.64 -17.66
C LEU A 145 28.72 10.15 -16.20
N PHE A 146 28.86 8.83 -16.09
CA PHE A 146 29.22 8.00 -14.94
C PHE A 146 29.95 8.71 -13.78
N TYR A 147 29.45 8.57 -12.55
CA TYR A 147 29.87 7.56 -11.55
C TYR A 147 28.82 7.48 -10.43
#